data_AF-A0A8H5ZTZ6-F1
#
_entry.id   AF-A0A8H5ZTZ6-F1
#
_cell.length_a   1.000
_cell.length_b   1.000
_cell.length_c   1.000
_cell.angle_alpha   90.00
_cell.angle_beta   90.00
_cell.angle_gamma   90.00
#
_symmetry.space_group_name_H-M   'P 1'
#
loop_
_entity.id
_entity.type
_entity.pdbx_description
1 polymer ?
#
loop_
_entity_poly.entity_id
_entity_poly.type
_entity_poly.pdbx_seq_one_letter_code
_entity_poly.pdbx_strand_id
1 'polypeptide(L)'
;MSTNPNVTLSQSMGSMKRWPSYLTSKVRPICQPSSLPVNTRFFTNQTALMYTLTSVWQEEPQRMISPSLTYLGNVLENCVVNSIQIDLESQDRAANQLAFTEWGASVRTSVTCQISTATGPVFLNVTQSYDYVPDTVSFSQIEKFLGSGILSRDQMTRASLWWGESLMSAYWIEVTAGMQNETRSRSRDEWPTRKGSLYFFPEPGARIEEEDFFGYFHAQFIVATQPGDYEFPKPISHPTIAELDRLRVYPNIWVPASNLAKAAYAMVLADLGQTPKEPTITFAKFPECVHQAAYY
;
A
#
# COMPACT_ATOMS: atom_id res chain seq x y z
N MET A 1 -34.70 16.02 2.16
CA MET A 1 -33.28 16.16 1.78
C MET A 1 -32.82 17.51 2.28
N SER A 2 -31.93 17.54 3.27
CA SER A 2 -31.52 18.76 3.98
C SER A 2 -30.01 18.95 3.85
N THR A 3 -29.64 20.10 3.29
CA THR A 3 -28.31 20.59 2.94
C THR A 3 -27.68 21.41 4.08
N ASN A 4 -27.17 20.74 5.13
CA ASN A 4 -26.35 21.42 6.14
C ASN A 4 -25.50 20.41 6.97
N PRO A 5 -24.16 20.37 6.83
CA PRO A 5 -23.30 19.39 7.49
C PRO A 5 -23.06 19.66 9.00
N ASN A 6 -23.56 20.77 9.54
CA ASN A 6 -23.43 21.10 10.97
C ASN A 6 -24.47 20.40 11.88
N VAL A 7 -25.38 19.59 11.34
CA VAL A 7 -26.49 19.02 12.14
C VAL A 7 -26.11 17.68 12.81
N THR A 8 -25.08 16.98 12.33
CA THR A 8 -24.74 15.62 12.82
C THR A 8 -24.11 15.60 14.23
N LEU A 9 -23.59 16.73 14.73
CA LEU A 9 -23.15 16.87 16.13
C LEU A 9 -24.31 16.96 17.12
N SER A 10 -25.55 17.15 16.65
CA SER A 10 -26.73 17.30 17.52
C SER A 10 -27.55 16.01 17.71
N GLN A 11 -27.30 14.97 16.91
CA GLN A 11 -28.15 13.78 16.88
C GLN A 11 -27.62 12.56 17.65
N SER A 12 -26.37 12.55 18.13
CA SER A 12 -25.83 11.40 18.89
C SER A 12 -26.17 11.39 20.38
N MET A 13 -26.94 12.36 20.89
CA MET A 13 -27.39 12.42 22.29
C MET A 13 -28.83 11.89 22.48
N GLY A 14 -29.29 10.98 21.60
CA GLY A 14 -30.64 10.43 21.59
C GLY A 14 -31.11 9.74 22.88
N SER A 15 -30.21 9.41 23.80
CA SER A 15 -30.54 8.80 25.11
C SER A 15 -30.06 9.60 26.34
N MET A 16 -29.43 10.76 26.18
CA MET A 16 -28.91 11.59 27.28
C MET A 16 -29.81 12.78 27.68
N LYS A 17 -31.10 12.76 27.31
CA LYS A 17 -32.07 13.85 27.59
C LYS A 17 -32.37 14.12 29.07
N ARG A 18 -31.74 13.42 30.02
CA ARG A 18 -31.94 13.60 31.47
C ARG A 18 -30.68 13.93 32.27
N TRP A 19 -29.54 14.13 31.61
CA TRP A 19 -28.33 14.55 32.31
C TRP A 19 -28.39 16.05 32.63
N PRO A 20 -28.15 16.47 33.88
CA PRO A 20 -28.16 17.87 34.23
C PRO A 20 -27.15 18.66 33.40
N SER A 21 -27.60 19.76 32.79
CA SER A 21 -26.83 20.59 31.86
C SER A 21 -25.57 21.22 32.45
N TYR A 22 -25.40 21.20 33.77
CA TYR A 22 -24.19 21.66 34.46
C TYR A 22 -23.04 20.63 34.45
N LEU A 23 -23.32 19.35 34.21
CA LEU A 23 -22.29 18.29 34.13
C LEU A 23 -21.70 18.12 32.72
N THR A 24 -22.37 18.62 31.68
CA THR A 24 -21.98 18.42 30.28
C THR A 24 -21.41 19.67 29.61
N SER A 25 -21.48 20.84 30.25
CA SER A 25 -21.05 22.12 29.64
C SER A 25 -19.54 22.22 29.38
N LYS A 26 -18.72 21.37 30.02
CA LYS A 26 -17.26 21.39 29.90
C LYS A 26 -16.65 20.21 29.15
N VAL A 27 -17.44 19.22 28.73
CA VAL A 27 -16.94 18.09 27.96
C VAL A 27 -17.31 18.29 26.49
N ARG A 28 -16.55 19.16 25.82
CA ARG A 28 -16.51 19.14 24.36
C ARG A 28 -15.47 18.10 23.96
N PRO A 29 -15.82 17.02 23.24
CA PRO A 29 -14.81 16.19 22.61
C PRO A 29 -14.12 17.04 21.54
N ILE A 30 -12.96 17.59 21.88
CA ILE A 30 -12.08 18.24 20.91
C ILE A 30 -11.17 17.11 20.43
N CYS A 31 -11.36 16.65 19.20
CA CYS A 31 -10.34 15.85 18.52
C CYS A 31 -9.08 16.72 18.49
N GLN A 32 -8.09 16.38 19.32
CA GLN A 32 -6.84 17.14 19.34
C GLN A 32 -6.18 17.00 17.96
N PRO A 33 -5.69 18.10 17.36
CA PRO A 33 -4.87 18.01 16.16
C PRO A 33 -3.69 17.09 16.41
N SER A 34 -3.57 16.04 15.60
CA SER A 34 -2.38 15.20 15.60
C SER A 34 -1.38 15.77 14.60
N SER A 35 -0.16 16.05 15.05
CA SER A 35 0.94 16.41 14.15
C SER A 35 1.66 15.13 13.73
N LEU A 36 1.67 14.86 12.44
CA LEU A 36 2.28 13.67 11.82
C LEU A 36 3.57 14.07 11.12
N PRO A 37 4.76 13.86 11.71
CA PRO A 37 6.02 14.07 11.01
C PRO A 37 6.12 13.21 9.74
N VAL A 38 6.82 13.70 8.73
CA VAL A 38 7.26 12.87 7.61
C VAL A 38 8.06 11.67 8.14
N ASN A 39 7.91 10.52 7.49
CA ASN A 39 8.35 9.17 7.88
C ASN A 39 7.56 8.50 9.02
N THR A 40 6.44 9.09 9.43
CA THR A 40 5.52 8.42 10.38
C THR A 40 4.70 7.35 9.67
N ARG A 41 4.55 6.19 10.34
CA ARG A 41 3.70 5.09 9.89
C ARG A 41 2.30 5.21 10.47
N PHE A 42 1.28 4.91 9.66
CA PHE A 42 -0.11 4.95 10.07
C PHE A 42 -0.96 3.93 9.31
N PHE A 43 -2.16 3.67 9.81
CA PHE A 43 -3.18 2.87 9.13
C PHE A 43 -4.36 3.76 8.74
N THR A 44 -5.25 3.29 7.89
CA THR A 44 -6.57 3.93 7.71
C THR A 44 -7.60 3.31 8.66
N ASN A 45 -8.81 3.83 8.71
CA ASN A 45 -9.94 3.22 9.41
C ASN A 45 -10.35 1.85 8.83
N GLN A 46 -9.92 1.52 7.62
CA GLN A 46 -10.05 0.20 7.01
C GLN A 46 -8.99 -0.78 7.52
N THR A 47 -7.89 -0.27 8.08
CA THR A 47 -6.82 -1.00 8.78
C THR A 47 -6.22 -2.16 7.97
N ALA A 48 -6.29 -2.17 6.64
CA ALA A 48 -5.72 -3.27 5.86
C ALA A 48 -4.23 -3.06 5.59
N LEU A 49 -3.81 -1.85 5.23
CA LEU A 49 -2.43 -1.55 4.88
C LEU A 49 -1.81 -0.50 5.79
N MET A 50 -0.51 -0.66 6.03
CA MET A 50 0.30 0.32 6.73
C MET A 50 0.97 1.26 5.72
N TYR A 51 0.76 2.56 5.90
CA TYR A 51 1.34 3.61 5.07
C TYR A 51 2.43 4.35 5.83
N THR A 52 3.39 4.87 5.09
CA THR A 52 4.41 5.80 5.59
C THR A 52 4.20 7.14 4.91
N LEU A 53 4.05 8.21 5.68
CA LEU A 53 3.98 9.57 5.15
C LEU A 53 5.36 9.97 4.62
N THR A 54 5.48 10.36 3.35
CA THR A 54 6.79 10.69 2.74
C THR A 54 6.93 12.15 2.35
N SER A 55 5.83 12.86 2.09
CA SER A 55 5.86 14.29 1.79
C SER A 55 4.51 14.94 2.08
N VAL A 56 4.53 16.23 2.40
CA VAL A 56 3.33 17.06 2.62
C VAL A 56 3.58 18.41 1.98
N TRP A 57 2.62 18.92 1.20
CA TRP A 57 2.72 20.27 0.63
C TRP A 57 1.35 20.93 0.42
N GLN A 58 1.37 22.26 0.30
CA GLN A 58 0.25 23.10 -0.12
C GLN A 58 0.64 23.84 -1.40
N GLU A 59 -0.31 24.07 -2.32
CA GLU A 59 0.00 24.69 -3.62
C GLU A 59 -0.07 26.23 -3.64
N GLU A 60 -0.80 26.87 -2.73
CA GLU A 60 -1.05 28.33 -2.79
C GLU A 60 -0.43 29.13 -1.64
N PRO A 61 0.15 30.32 -1.92
CA PRO A 61 0.46 30.94 -3.22
C PRO A 61 1.79 30.46 -3.84
N GLN A 62 2.55 29.61 -3.15
CA GLN A 62 3.73 28.90 -3.64
C GLN A 62 3.71 27.49 -3.02
N ARG A 63 4.33 26.51 -3.70
CA ARG A 63 4.44 25.15 -3.17
C ARG A 63 5.21 25.16 -1.84
N MET A 64 4.47 25.11 -0.74
CA MET A 64 5.04 25.12 0.61
C MET A 64 5.13 23.67 1.10
N ILE A 65 6.35 23.15 1.19
CA ILE A 65 6.61 21.81 1.72
C ILE A 65 6.61 21.89 3.24
N SER A 66 5.85 21.01 3.88
CA SER A 66 5.79 20.91 5.34
C SER A 66 6.51 19.65 5.83
N PRO A 67 7.31 19.74 6.92
CA PRO A 67 7.94 18.57 7.53
C PRO A 67 6.94 17.69 8.30
N SER A 68 5.71 18.16 8.52
CA SER A 68 4.65 17.40 9.17
C SER A 68 3.27 17.73 8.61
N LEU A 69 2.34 16.80 8.77
CA LEU A 69 0.92 16.96 8.48
C LEU A 69 0.17 17.28 9.78
N THR A 70 -0.49 18.43 9.84
CA THR A 70 -1.47 18.69 10.90
C THR A 70 -2.79 18.03 10.52
N TYR A 71 -3.11 16.92 11.17
CA TYR A 71 -4.26 16.09 10.87
C TYR A 71 -5.36 16.26 11.92
N LEU A 72 -6.57 16.57 11.44
CA LEU A 72 -7.74 16.89 12.25
C LEU A 72 -8.89 15.88 12.05
N GLY A 73 -8.56 14.63 11.70
CA GLY A 73 -9.58 13.62 11.37
C GLY A 73 -10.20 13.82 9.99
N ASN A 74 -9.52 14.55 9.11
CA ASN A 74 -9.98 14.82 7.74
C ASN A 74 -9.99 13.55 6.90
N VAL A 75 -10.91 13.45 5.96
CA VAL A 75 -10.97 12.33 5.03
C VAL A 75 -9.83 12.44 4.01
N LEU A 76 -9.21 11.31 3.65
CA LEU A 76 -8.31 11.25 2.50
C LEU A 76 -9.15 11.26 1.22
N GLU A 77 -8.94 12.28 0.42
CA GLU A 77 -9.67 12.55 -0.83
C GLU A 77 -8.70 12.44 -2.02
N ASN A 78 -9.25 12.20 -3.22
CA ASN A 78 -8.50 12.23 -4.48
C ASN A 78 -7.18 11.44 -4.46
N CYS A 79 -7.18 10.27 -3.82
CA CYS A 79 -6.00 9.42 -3.76
C CYS A 79 -5.69 8.81 -5.14
N VAL A 80 -4.49 9.05 -5.66
CA VAL A 80 -4.01 8.53 -6.94
C VAL A 80 -2.76 7.68 -6.69
N VAL A 81 -2.77 6.44 -7.16
CA VAL A 81 -1.58 5.57 -7.15
C VAL A 81 -0.68 5.99 -8.30
N ASN A 82 0.47 6.58 -8.00
CA ASN A 82 1.39 7.11 -9.00
C ASN A 82 2.27 6.02 -9.61
N SER A 83 2.69 5.06 -8.80
CA SER A 83 3.58 3.98 -9.24
C SER A 83 3.53 2.80 -8.30
N ILE A 84 3.84 1.64 -8.87
CA ILE A 84 3.95 0.36 -8.16
C ILE A 84 5.28 -0.26 -8.54
N GLN A 85 6.12 -0.50 -7.56
CA GLN A 85 7.41 -1.17 -7.69
C GLN A 85 7.30 -2.59 -7.16
N ILE A 86 7.89 -3.55 -7.85
CA ILE A 86 8.04 -4.93 -7.41
C ILE A 86 9.53 -5.26 -7.43
N ASP A 87 10.11 -5.42 -6.25
CA ASP A 87 11.49 -5.86 -6.08
C ASP A 87 11.54 -7.37 -5.91
N LEU A 88 12.41 -8.02 -6.68
CA LEU A 88 12.58 -9.46 -6.73
C LEU A 88 13.96 -9.82 -6.19
N GLU A 89 14.01 -10.71 -5.21
CA GLU A 89 15.25 -11.14 -4.58
C GLU A 89 15.31 -12.66 -4.43
N SER A 90 16.52 -13.21 -4.57
CA SER A 90 16.80 -14.63 -4.39
C SER A 90 17.70 -14.88 -3.18
N GLN A 91 18.99 -15.15 -3.38
CA GLN A 91 19.95 -15.58 -2.35
C GLN A 91 20.29 -14.51 -1.31
N ASP A 92 19.95 -13.25 -1.55
CA ASP A 92 20.17 -12.16 -0.58
C ASP A 92 19.08 -12.10 0.51
N ARG A 93 18.03 -12.92 0.39
CA ARG A 93 16.96 -13.04 1.38
C ARG A 93 17.43 -13.76 2.64
N ALA A 94 16.78 -13.47 3.76
CA ALA A 94 17.09 -14.10 5.02
C ALA A 94 16.77 -15.62 4.99
N ALA A 95 17.53 -16.42 5.75
CA ALA A 95 17.43 -17.88 5.71
C ALA A 95 16.03 -18.42 6.06
N ASN A 96 15.32 -17.74 6.97
CA ASN A 96 13.92 -18.02 7.30
C ASN A 96 12.98 -17.80 6.12
N GLN A 97 13.19 -16.76 5.30
CA GLN A 97 12.40 -16.51 4.10
C GLN A 97 12.68 -17.55 3.01
N LEU A 98 13.94 -17.94 2.84
CA LEU A 98 14.37 -18.97 1.89
C LEU A 98 13.75 -20.35 2.20
N ALA A 99 13.39 -20.60 3.46
CA ALA A 99 12.71 -21.82 3.86
C ALA A 99 11.27 -21.93 3.32
N PHE A 100 10.63 -20.80 2.97
CA PHE A 100 9.32 -20.78 2.32
C PHE A 100 9.43 -20.90 0.80
N THR A 101 10.33 -20.11 0.20
CA THR A 101 10.56 -20.10 -1.25
C THR A 101 11.91 -19.46 -1.56
N GLU A 102 12.57 -19.94 -2.63
CA GLU A 102 13.87 -19.44 -3.08
C GLU A 102 13.80 -17.97 -3.55
N TRP A 103 12.67 -17.55 -4.12
CA TRP A 103 12.43 -16.20 -4.63
C TRP A 103 11.39 -15.46 -3.79
N GLY A 104 11.63 -14.19 -3.54
CA GLY A 104 10.67 -13.30 -2.89
C GLY A 104 10.35 -12.09 -3.75
N ALA A 105 9.16 -11.54 -3.56
CA ALA A 105 8.76 -10.27 -4.14
C ALA A 105 8.36 -9.28 -3.03
N SER A 106 8.86 -8.05 -3.08
CA SER A 106 8.41 -6.95 -2.24
C SER A 106 7.71 -5.93 -3.12
N VAL A 107 6.44 -5.64 -2.81
CA VAL A 107 5.63 -4.67 -3.55
C VAL A 107 5.65 -3.35 -2.79
N ARG A 108 5.99 -2.26 -3.47
CA ARG A 108 5.94 -0.91 -2.92
C ARG A 108 5.07 -0.03 -3.78
N THR A 109 4.08 0.61 -3.19
CA THR A 109 3.18 1.54 -3.88
C THR A 109 3.45 2.97 -3.43
N SER A 110 3.39 3.91 -4.37
CA SER A 110 3.49 5.34 -4.10
C SER A 110 2.16 6.00 -4.44
N VAL A 111 1.58 6.70 -3.49
CA VAL A 111 0.25 7.30 -3.62
C VAL A 111 0.31 8.77 -3.24
N THR A 112 -0.39 9.61 -3.99
CA THR A 112 -0.68 10.98 -3.60
C THR A 112 -2.14 11.08 -3.20
N CYS A 113 -2.41 11.65 -2.03
CA CYS A 113 -3.77 11.97 -1.59
C CYS A 113 -3.88 13.46 -1.27
N GLN A 114 -5.11 13.93 -1.14
CA GLN A 114 -5.46 15.26 -0.70
C GLN A 114 -6.23 15.17 0.61
N ILE A 115 -6.07 16.16 1.48
CA ILE A 115 -7.02 16.45 2.55
C ILE A 115 -7.52 17.89 2.40
N SER A 116 -8.81 18.07 2.65
CA SER A 116 -9.41 19.40 2.71
C SER A 116 -9.22 20.01 4.10
N THR A 117 -8.63 21.21 4.17
CA THR A 117 -8.43 21.96 5.43
C THR A 117 -9.04 23.35 5.33
N ALA A 118 -9.20 24.03 6.48
CA ALA A 118 -9.75 25.39 6.53
C ALA A 118 -8.91 26.42 5.75
N THR A 119 -7.62 26.14 5.53
CA THR A 119 -6.69 27.01 4.80
C THR A 119 -6.52 26.61 3.33
N GLY A 120 -7.22 25.57 2.87
CA GLY A 120 -7.12 25.04 1.51
C GLY A 120 -6.72 23.56 1.45
N PRO A 121 -6.55 23.00 0.24
CA PRO A 121 -6.15 21.61 0.07
C PRO A 121 -4.69 21.41 0.49
N VAL A 122 -4.44 20.35 1.26
CA VAL A 122 -3.10 19.86 1.59
C VAL A 122 -2.90 18.53 0.87
N PHE A 123 -1.82 18.44 0.11
CA PHE A 123 -1.43 17.22 -0.58
C PHE A 123 -0.42 16.45 0.24
N LEU A 124 -0.53 15.13 0.21
CA LEU A 124 0.40 14.24 0.90
C LEU A 124 0.80 13.08 0.00
N ASN A 125 2.08 12.72 0.06
CA ASN A 125 2.57 11.46 -0.50
C ASN A 125 2.69 10.44 0.60
N VAL A 126 2.22 9.23 0.29
CA VAL A 126 2.31 8.09 1.17
C VAL A 126 2.87 6.91 0.39
N THR A 127 3.66 6.10 1.07
CA THR A 127 4.18 4.86 0.50
C THR A 127 3.70 3.68 1.33
N GLN A 128 3.32 2.61 0.66
CA GLN A 128 2.95 1.36 1.30
C GLN A 128 3.86 0.25 0.79
N SER A 129 4.26 -0.64 1.69
CA SER A 129 5.07 -1.81 1.36
C SER A 129 4.32 -3.07 1.76
N TYR A 130 4.31 -4.05 0.87
CA TYR A 130 3.75 -5.37 1.07
C TYR A 130 4.83 -6.40 0.76
N ASP A 131 5.10 -7.27 1.73
CA ASP A 131 5.92 -8.46 1.54
C ASP A 131 5.11 -9.61 2.12
N TYR A 132 4.79 -10.60 1.27
CA TYR A 132 4.04 -11.75 1.72
C TYR A 132 4.87 -12.60 2.68
N VAL A 133 6.20 -12.68 2.51
CA VAL A 133 7.09 -13.44 3.40
C VAL A 133 8.21 -12.52 3.88
N PRO A 134 7.92 -11.64 4.87
CA PRO A 134 8.89 -10.66 5.37
C PRO A 134 10.03 -11.33 6.13
N ASP A 135 11.17 -10.64 6.26
CA ASP A 135 12.36 -11.09 7.01
C ASP A 135 12.09 -11.34 8.51
N THR A 136 11.01 -10.79 9.05
CA THR A 136 10.54 -10.99 10.42
C THR A 136 9.75 -12.29 10.61
N VAL A 137 9.46 -13.05 9.56
CA VAL A 137 8.71 -14.31 9.66
C VAL A 137 9.49 -15.36 10.46
N SER A 138 8.82 -16.04 11.38
CA SER A 138 9.47 -17.13 12.14
C SER A 138 9.48 -18.43 11.32
N PHE A 139 10.60 -19.14 11.36
CA PHE A 139 10.73 -20.50 10.81
C PHE A 139 9.69 -21.48 11.41
N SER A 140 9.25 -21.24 12.64
CA SER A 140 8.19 -22.04 13.29
C SER A 140 6.83 -21.92 12.62
N GLN A 141 6.66 -20.98 11.68
CA GLN A 141 5.42 -20.76 10.95
C GLN A 141 5.42 -21.38 9.55
N ILE A 142 6.46 -22.11 9.10
CA ILE A 142 6.54 -22.64 7.73
C ILE A 142 5.27 -23.36 7.25
N GLU A 143 4.63 -24.16 8.10
CA GLU A 143 3.40 -24.90 7.76
C GLU A 143 2.10 -24.17 8.14
N LYS A 144 2.21 -23.04 8.83
CA LYS A 144 1.08 -22.29 9.42
C LYS A 144 0.96 -20.86 8.91
N PHE A 145 1.96 -20.41 8.17
CA PHE A 145 2.08 -19.04 7.74
C PHE A 145 1.07 -18.79 6.64
N LEU A 146 0.08 -17.96 6.96
CA LEU A 146 -0.93 -17.52 6.02
C LEU A 146 -0.73 -16.04 5.65
N GLY A 147 0.31 -15.36 6.14
CA GLY A 147 0.22 -13.96 6.59
C GLY A 147 0.80 -12.87 5.68
N SER A 148 -0.06 -11.98 5.20
CA SER A 148 0.23 -10.73 4.47
C SER A 148 0.58 -9.51 5.35
N GLY A 149 0.43 -9.63 6.67
CA GLY A 149 0.46 -8.49 7.61
C GLY A 149 -0.83 -7.66 7.66
N ILE A 150 -1.91 -8.08 6.99
CA ILE A 150 -3.21 -7.39 7.00
C ILE A 150 -3.96 -7.65 8.30
N LEU A 151 -4.32 -6.59 9.02
CA LEU A 151 -4.87 -6.68 10.38
C LEU A 151 -6.31 -7.20 10.46
N SER A 152 -7.07 -7.18 9.36
CA SER A 152 -8.50 -7.52 9.36
C SER A 152 -8.90 -8.27 8.09
N ARG A 153 -9.12 -9.59 8.24
CA ARG A 153 -9.61 -10.50 7.20
C ARG A 153 -11.09 -10.80 7.40
N ASP A 154 -11.96 -9.81 7.20
CA ASP A 154 -13.41 -10.02 7.28
C ASP A 154 -14.02 -10.11 5.87
N GLN A 155 -14.37 -11.33 5.48
CA GLN A 155 -15.00 -11.64 4.19
C GLN A 155 -16.37 -10.95 4.01
N MET A 156 -17.11 -10.70 5.09
CA MET A 156 -18.48 -10.19 5.03
C MET A 156 -18.51 -8.67 5.10
N THR A 157 -17.74 -8.05 5.99
CA THR A 157 -17.79 -6.60 6.20
C THR A 157 -16.73 -5.82 5.41
N ARG A 158 -15.68 -6.52 4.93
CA ARG A 158 -14.53 -5.97 4.21
C ARG A 158 -14.13 -6.85 3.02
N ALA A 159 -15.12 -7.29 2.25
CA ALA A 159 -14.95 -8.21 1.12
C ALA A 159 -13.91 -7.75 0.10
N SER A 160 -13.86 -6.46 -0.23
CA SER A 160 -12.87 -5.89 -1.17
C SER A 160 -11.44 -6.05 -0.67
N LEU A 161 -11.19 -5.83 0.63
CA LEU A 161 -9.88 -6.00 1.24
C LEU A 161 -9.49 -7.48 1.35
N TRP A 162 -10.47 -8.35 1.64
CA TRP A 162 -10.26 -9.78 1.71
C TRP A 162 -9.89 -10.38 0.34
N TRP A 163 -10.61 -10.01 -0.72
CA TRP A 163 -10.29 -10.42 -2.08
C TRP A 163 -8.99 -9.77 -2.57
N GLY A 164 -8.75 -8.50 -2.25
CA GLY A 164 -7.51 -7.79 -2.59
C GLY A 164 -6.28 -8.50 -2.03
N GLU A 165 -6.31 -8.88 -0.75
CA GLU A 165 -5.27 -9.71 -0.13
C GLU A 165 -5.09 -11.05 -0.85
N SER A 166 -6.21 -11.73 -1.12
CA SER A 166 -6.19 -13.07 -1.72
C SER A 166 -5.55 -13.03 -3.11
N LEU A 167 -5.85 -11.98 -3.89
CA LEU A 167 -5.24 -11.74 -5.20
C LEU A 167 -3.76 -11.37 -5.08
N MET A 168 -3.40 -10.47 -4.16
CA MET A 168 -1.99 -10.10 -3.93
C MET A 168 -1.14 -11.30 -3.51
N SER A 169 -1.65 -12.16 -2.63
CA SER A 169 -0.93 -13.38 -2.22
C SER A 169 -0.85 -14.41 -3.34
N ALA A 170 -1.92 -14.62 -4.11
CA ALA A 170 -1.92 -15.53 -5.25
C ALA A 170 -0.91 -15.09 -6.33
N TYR A 171 -0.96 -13.83 -6.76
CA TYR A 171 -0.04 -13.34 -7.79
C TYR A 171 1.40 -13.21 -7.28
N TRP A 172 1.60 -12.97 -5.97
CA TRP A 172 2.94 -13.08 -5.37
C TRP A 172 3.52 -14.48 -5.54
N ILE A 173 2.72 -15.53 -5.31
CA ILE A 173 3.14 -16.91 -5.51
C ILE A 173 3.43 -17.17 -7.00
N GLU A 174 2.59 -16.70 -7.91
CA GLU A 174 2.83 -16.88 -9.35
C GLU A 174 4.12 -16.21 -9.82
N VAL A 175 4.41 -14.99 -9.37
CA VAL A 175 5.64 -14.25 -9.71
C VAL A 175 6.87 -14.97 -9.18
N THR A 176 6.86 -15.36 -7.90
CA THR A 176 8.00 -16.01 -7.26
C THR A 176 8.25 -17.43 -7.80
N ALA A 177 7.19 -18.21 -8.01
CA ALA A 177 7.28 -19.51 -8.66
C ALA A 177 7.73 -19.39 -10.13
N GLY A 178 7.26 -18.37 -10.85
CA GLY A 178 7.71 -18.03 -12.19
C GLY A 178 9.22 -17.77 -12.22
N MET A 179 9.72 -16.89 -11.37
CA MET A 179 11.16 -16.62 -11.26
C MET A 179 11.97 -17.87 -10.91
N GLN A 180 11.45 -18.73 -10.04
CA GLN A 180 12.08 -19.99 -9.68
C GLN A 180 12.14 -20.96 -10.87
N ASN A 181 11.07 -21.06 -11.66
CA ASN A 181 11.04 -21.88 -12.86
C ASN A 181 11.99 -21.35 -13.93
N GLU A 182 12.00 -20.04 -14.18
CA GLU A 182 12.94 -19.37 -15.10
C GLU A 182 14.39 -19.54 -14.65
N THR A 183 14.64 -19.61 -13.35
CA THR A 183 15.98 -19.89 -12.79
C THR A 183 16.39 -21.35 -13.03
N ARG A 184 15.46 -22.30 -12.85
CA ARG A 184 15.71 -23.74 -13.00
C ARG A 184 15.78 -24.20 -14.46
N SER A 185 15.14 -23.49 -15.38
CA SER A 185 15.12 -23.81 -16.81
C SER A 185 16.40 -23.41 -17.55
N ARG A 186 17.25 -22.54 -16.96
CA ARG A 186 18.55 -22.19 -17.55
C ARG A 186 19.48 -23.40 -17.59
N SER A 187 20.26 -23.50 -18.67
CA SER A 187 21.34 -24.49 -18.79
C SER A 187 22.45 -24.24 -17.76
N ARG A 188 23.23 -25.26 -17.41
CA ARG A 188 24.35 -25.13 -16.45
C ARG A 188 25.36 -24.04 -16.79
N ASP A 189 25.50 -23.72 -18.08
CA ASP A 189 26.44 -22.72 -18.58
C ASP A 189 25.86 -21.29 -18.58
N GLU A 190 24.59 -21.15 -18.24
CA GLU A 190 23.91 -19.86 -18.16
C GLU A 190 23.57 -19.52 -16.71
N TRP A 191 24.16 -18.44 -16.22
CA TRP A 191 24.02 -18.03 -14.84
C TRP A 191 22.65 -17.39 -14.55
N PRO A 192 22.06 -17.63 -13.37
CA PRO A 192 20.69 -17.22 -13.09
C PRO A 192 20.57 -15.73 -12.80
N THR A 193 19.35 -15.21 -12.98
CA THR A 193 18.96 -13.93 -12.41
C THR A 193 19.16 -13.96 -10.89
N ARG A 194 19.70 -12.88 -10.33
CA ARG A 194 19.96 -12.72 -8.89
C ARG A 194 18.93 -11.81 -8.24
N LYS A 195 18.65 -10.68 -8.92
CA LYS A 195 17.69 -9.68 -8.49
C LYS A 195 16.94 -9.11 -9.68
N GLY A 196 15.77 -8.54 -9.42
CA GLY A 196 15.00 -7.78 -10.38
C GLY A 196 14.28 -6.63 -9.71
N SER A 197 13.97 -5.60 -10.47
CA SER A 197 13.05 -4.57 -10.06
C SER A 197 12.17 -4.19 -11.24
N LEU A 198 10.87 -4.16 -11.00
CA LEU A 198 9.84 -3.81 -11.95
C LEU A 198 9.13 -2.56 -11.44
N TYR A 199 8.90 -1.60 -12.31
CA TYR A 199 8.14 -0.39 -12.02
C TYR A 199 6.99 -0.26 -13.00
N PHE A 200 5.80 -0.08 -12.46
CA PHE A 200 4.56 0.06 -13.20
C PHE A 200 3.97 1.44 -12.92
N PHE A 201 3.52 2.12 -13.98
CA PHE A 201 2.87 3.42 -13.90
C PHE A 201 1.44 3.29 -14.45
N PRO A 202 0.40 3.38 -13.59
CA PRO A 202 -0.98 3.32 -14.04
C PRO A 202 -1.28 4.46 -15.02
N GLU A 203 -1.94 4.14 -16.14
CA GLU A 203 -2.37 5.13 -17.11
C GLU A 203 -3.67 5.81 -16.61
N PRO A 204 -3.71 7.14 -16.50
CA PRO A 204 -4.89 7.85 -16.05
C PRO A 204 -6.12 7.56 -16.94
N GLY A 205 -7.19 7.03 -16.34
CA GLY A 205 -8.44 6.75 -17.03
C GLY A 205 -8.52 5.39 -17.74
N ALA A 206 -7.41 4.63 -17.80
CA ALA A 206 -7.43 3.26 -18.27
C ALA A 206 -8.18 2.35 -17.29
N ARG A 207 -8.85 1.33 -17.81
CA ARG A 207 -9.55 0.36 -16.96
C ARG A 207 -8.57 -0.69 -16.50
N ILE A 208 -8.68 -1.12 -15.24
CA ILE A 208 -7.75 -2.10 -14.66
C ILE A 208 -7.75 -3.45 -15.40
N GLU A 209 -8.84 -3.79 -16.10
CA GLU A 209 -8.93 -5.01 -16.90
C GLU A 209 -8.14 -4.94 -18.21
N GLU A 210 -7.81 -3.74 -18.69
CA GLU A 210 -7.14 -3.53 -19.99
C GLU A 210 -5.66 -3.94 -19.93
N GLU A 211 -5.12 -4.41 -21.06
CA GLU A 211 -3.72 -4.87 -21.16
C GLU A 211 -2.71 -3.72 -21.03
N ASP A 212 -3.11 -2.51 -21.43
CA ASP A 212 -2.36 -1.27 -21.38
C ASP A 212 -2.66 -0.41 -20.15
N PHE A 213 -3.31 -1.00 -19.12
CA PHE A 213 -3.56 -0.33 -17.84
C PHE A 213 -2.29 0.33 -17.25
N PHE A 214 -1.13 -0.28 -17.47
CA PHE A 214 0.16 0.35 -17.22
C PHE A 214 0.71 0.92 -18.53
N GLY A 215 0.40 2.18 -18.82
CA GLY A 215 0.83 2.87 -20.04
C GLY A 215 2.35 3.01 -20.15
N TYR A 216 3.04 2.89 -19.02
CA TYR A 216 4.50 2.84 -18.95
C TYR A 216 4.97 1.83 -17.92
N PHE A 217 6.05 1.09 -18.24
CA PHE A 217 6.70 0.20 -17.30
C PHE A 217 8.23 0.22 -17.49
N HIS A 218 8.95 -0.09 -16.42
CA HIS A 218 10.38 -0.35 -16.44
C HIS A 218 10.70 -1.67 -15.78
N ALA A 219 11.72 -2.34 -16.30
CA ALA A 219 12.26 -3.53 -15.69
C ALA A 219 13.78 -3.49 -15.75
N GLN A 220 14.42 -3.90 -14.67
CA GLN A 220 15.86 -4.09 -14.60
C GLN A 220 16.15 -5.35 -13.82
N PHE A 221 17.01 -6.20 -14.38
CA PHE A 221 17.48 -7.40 -13.72
C PHE A 221 18.98 -7.35 -13.51
N ILE A 222 19.44 -8.10 -12.52
CA ILE A 222 20.85 -8.37 -12.28
C ILE A 222 21.03 -9.86 -12.54
N VAL A 223 21.83 -10.19 -13.55
CA VAL A 223 22.12 -11.56 -13.96
C VAL A 223 23.60 -11.79 -13.73
N ALA A 224 23.96 -12.83 -12.98
CA ALA A 224 25.37 -13.20 -12.88
C ALA A 224 25.84 -13.70 -14.25
N THR A 225 27.11 -13.57 -14.59
CA THR A 225 27.69 -14.17 -15.82
C THR A 225 28.92 -15.01 -15.54
N GLN A 226 29.56 -14.77 -14.40
CA GLN A 226 30.60 -15.58 -13.79
C GLN A 226 30.75 -15.16 -12.31
N PRO A 227 31.49 -15.91 -11.46
CA PRO A 227 31.62 -15.54 -10.05
C PRO A 227 32.21 -14.12 -9.90
N GLY A 228 31.40 -13.19 -9.39
CA GLY A 228 31.79 -11.80 -9.16
C GLY A 228 31.44 -10.83 -10.30
N ASP A 229 31.01 -11.31 -11.46
CA ASP A 229 30.60 -10.45 -12.59
C ASP A 229 29.11 -10.54 -12.87
N TYR A 230 28.56 -9.39 -13.24
CA TYR A 230 27.12 -9.19 -13.41
C TYR A 230 26.81 -8.38 -14.66
N GLU A 231 25.74 -8.79 -15.34
CA GLU A 231 25.08 -8.01 -16.37
C GLU A 231 23.78 -7.42 -15.84
N PHE A 232 23.38 -6.31 -16.45
CA PHE A 232 22.18 -5.56 -16.08
C PHE A 232 21.21 -5.50 -17.25
N PRO A 233 20.68 -6.66 -17.71
CA PRO A 233 19.78 -6.67 -18.85
C PRO A 233 18.53 -5.84 -18.55
N LYS A 234 18.13 -5.10 -19.58
CA LYS A 234 16.86 -4.38 -19.66
C LYS A 234 16.12 -4.93 -20.87
N PRO A 235 14.79 -5.09 -20.82
CA PRO A 235 14.04 -5.46 -22.02
C PRO A 235 14.29 -4.42 -23.10
N ILE A 236 14.87 -4.85 -24.22
CA ILE A 236 15.22 -3.95 -25.32
C ILE A 236 13.96 -3.80 -26.17
N SER A 237 13.40 -2.60 -26.26
CA SER A 237 12.41 -2.20 -27.30
C SER A 237 11.06 -2.94 -27.36
N HIS A 238 10.56 -3.49 -26.25
CA HIS A 238 9.19 -4.04 -26.18
C HIS A 238 8.32 -3.19 -25.24
N PRO A 239 7.44 -2.31 -25.76
CA PRO A 239 6.73 -1.32 -24.95
C PRO A 239 5.63 -1.90 -24.08
N THR A 240 5.10 -3.09 -24.37
CA THR A 240 3.94 -3.65 -23.64
C THR A 240 4.25 -4.99 -22.97
N ILE A 241 3.54 -5.24 -21.87
CA ILE A 241 3.59 -6.49 -21.11
C ILE A 241 3.15 -7.67 -22.00
N ALA A 242 2.13 -7.47 -22.85
CA ALA A 242 1.66 -8.49 -23.79
C ALA A 242 2.71 -8.86 -24.83
N GLU A 243 3.50 -7.90 -25.32
CA GLU A 243 4.59 -8.21 -26.27
C GLU A 243 5.72 -9.00 -25.61
N LEU A 244 6.10 -8.61 -24.38
CA LEU A 244 7.11 -9.32 -23.60
C LEU A 244 6.71 -10.77 -23.33
N ASP A 245 5.45 -11.02 -22.98
CA ASP A 245 4.90 -12.36 -22.76
C ASP A 245 4.86 -13.18 -24.05
N ARG A 246 4.36 -12.60 -25.14
CA ARG A 246 4.31 -13.25 -26.46
C ARG A 246 5.68 -13.68 -26.95
N LEU A 247 6.69 -12.83 -26.76
CA LEU A 247 8.08 -13.10 -27.14
C LEU A 247 8.83 -13.94 -26.11
N ARG A 248 8.21 -14.23 -24.96
CA ARG A 248 8.80 -14.94 -23.82
C ARG A 248 10.16 -14.35 -23.43
N VAL A 249 10.21 -13.02 -23.32
CA VAL A 249 11.44 -12.33 -22.95
C VAL A 249 11.86 -12.77 -21.55
N TYR A 250 13.11 -13.17 -21.38
CA TYR A 250 13.62 -13.65 -20.11
C TYR A 250 13.85 -12.49 -19.11
N PRO A 251 13.55 -12.67 -17.80
CA PRO A 251 12.74 -13.76 -17.25
C PRO A 251 11.25 -13.57 -17.59
N ASN A 252 10.57 -14.63 -18.02
CA ASN A 252 9.19 -14.53 -18.50
C ASN A 252 8.17 -14.55 -17.35
N ILE A 253 8.08 -13.43 -16.62
CA ILE A 253 7.19 -13.23 -15.46
C ILE A 253 6.28 -12.01 -15.61
N TRP A 254 6.16 -11.48 -16.83
CA TRP A 254 5.54 -10.18 -17.12
C TRP A 254 4.06 -10.13 -16.76
N VAL A 255 3.29 -11.14 -17.17
CA VAL A 255 1.85 -11.22 -16.88
C VAL A 255 1.60 -11.43 -15.37
N PRO A 256 2.23 -12.40 -14.68
CA PRO A 256 2.11 -12.52 -13.22
C PRO A 256 2.48 -11.23 -12.48
N ALA A 257 3.56 -10.55 -12.87
CA ALA A 257 3.99 -9.32 -12.23
C ALA A 257 3.00 -8.17 -12.47
N SER A 258 2.46 -8.06 -13.68
CA SER A 258 1.37 -7.13 -14.00
C SER A 258 0.15 -7.38 -13.13
N ASN A 259 -0.25 -8.63 -12.96
CA ASN A 259 -1.41 -8.99 -12.14
C ASN A 259 -1.17 -8.68 -10.65
N LEU A 260 0.04 -8.92 -10.15
CA LEU A 260 0.43 -8.52 -8.80
C LEU A 260 0.37 -6.99 -8.63
N ALA A 261 0.86 -6.23 -9.61
CA ALA A 261 0.78 -4.78 -9.58
C ALA A 261 -0.67 -4.27 -9.62
N LYS A 262 -1.53 -4.85 -10.47
CA LYS A 262 -2.97 -4.54 -10.52
C LYS A 262 -3.68 -4.87 -9.20
N ALA A 263 -3.36 -6.02 -8.59
CA ALA A 263 -3.91 -6.38 -7.29
C ALA A 263 -3.49 -5.37 -6.20
N ALA A 264 -2.22 -4.95 -6.20
CA ALA A 264 -1.73 -3.92 -5.28
C ALA A 264 -2.43 -2.56 -5.50
N TYR A 265 -2.59 -2.14 -6.76
CA TYR A 265 -3.33 -0.94 -7.14
C TYR A 265 -4.75 -0.96 -6.55
N ALA A 266 -5.51 -2.03 -6.82
CA ALA A 266 -6.88 -2.17 -6.38
C ALA A 266 -6.99 -2.24 -4.85
N MET A 267 -6.07 -2.94 -4.19
CA MET A 267 -6.06 -3.08 -2.73
C MET A 267 -5.80 -1.73 -2.05
N VAL A 268 -4.83 -0.96 -2.54
CA VAL A 268 -4.52 0.38 -2.04
C VAL A 268 -5.72 1.32 -2.20
N LEU A 269 -6.37 1.33 -3.35
CA LEU A 269 -7.57 2.16 -3.55
C LEU A 269 -8.76 1.72 -2.69
N ALA A 270 -8.91 0.42 -2.45
CA ALA A 270 -9.95 -0.10 -1.56
C ALA A 270 -9.70 0.30 -0.09
N ASP A 271 -8.45 0.26 0.37
CA ASP A 271 -8.08 0.61 1.74
C ASP A 271 -8.03 2.13 1.99
N LEU A 272 -7.71 2.91 0.96
CA LEU A 272 -7.87 4.36 0.89
C LEU A 272 -9.30 4.76 0.46
N GLY A 273 -10.29 3.88 0.62
CA GLY A 273 -11.70 4.23 0.73
C GLY A 273 -12.36 4.95 -0.44
N GLN A 274 -12.00 4.65 -1.70
CA GLN A 274 -12.75 5.15 -2.87
C GLN A 274 -14.14 4.49 -3.07
N THR A 275 -14.64 3.69 -2.12
CA THR A 275 -16.00 3.12 -2.05
C THR A 275 -16.51 3.19 -0.59
N PRO A 276 -17.84 3.22 -0.33
CA PRO A 276 -18.62 4.27 0.36
C PRO A 276 -18.32 4.59 1.84
N LYS A 277 -17.18 4.15 2.38
CA LYS A 277 -16.69 4.53 3.71
C LYS A 277 -15.47 5.43 3.57
N GLU A 278 -15.66 6.70 3.87
CA GLU A 278 -14.65 7.76 3.84
C GLU A 278 -13.42 7.37 4.69
N PRO A 279 -12.21 7.27 4.10
CA PRO A 279 -11.00 6.83 4.79
C PRO A 279 -10.45 7.92 5.72
N THR A 280 -10.20 7.57 6.98
CA THR A 280 -9.49 8.44 7.94
C THR A 280 -8.26 7.75 8.47
N ILE A 281 -7.19 8.51 8.74
CA ILE A 281 -5.96 8.00 9.37
C ILE A 281 -6.27 7.51 10.79
N THR A 282 -5.83 6.30 11.10
CA THR A 282 -5.85 5.67 12.43
C THR A 282 -4.46 5.23 12.85
N PHE A 283 -4.23 5.28 14.17
CA PHE A 283 -2.95 4.95 14.78
C PHE A 283 -3.00 3.55 15.40
N ALA A 284 -1.93 2.78 15.25
CA ALA A 284 -1.70 1.58 16.07
C ALA A 284 -1.32 2.04 17.50
N LYS A 285 -2.34 2.31 18.33
CA LYS A 285 -2.33 2.67 19.76
C LYS A 285 -1.06 3.36 20.31
N PHE A 286 -1.19 4.68 20.54
CA PHE A 286 -1.04 5.22 21.90
C PHE A 286 -2.37 5.88 22.30
N PRO A 287 -2.85 5.71 23.55
CA PRO A 287 -4.17 6.17 23.97
C PRO A 287 -4.07 7.59 24.52
N GLU A 288 -4.52 8.60 23.78
CA GLU A 288 -4.80 9.91 24.40
C GLU A 288 -6.13 10.49 23.92
N CYS A 289 -7.21 9.75 24.19
CA CYS A 289 -8.39 10.39 24.75
C CYS A 289 -8.26 10.26 26.28
N VAL A 290 -7.41 11.07 26.90
CA VAL A 290 -7.39 11.17 28.36
C VAL A 290 -8.68 11.88 28.77
N HIS A 291 -9.61 11.13 29.35
CA HIS A 291 -10.67 11.71 30.16
C HIS A 291 -10.00 12.38 31.38
N GLN A 292 -9.67 13.67 31.26
CA GLN A 292 -9.41 14.48 32.46
C GLN A 292 -10.76 14.76 33.12
N ALA A 293 -11.18 13.83 33.98
CA ALA A 293 -12.09 14.16 35.07
C ALA A 293 -11.30 15.03 36.05
N ALA A 294 -11.43 16.35 35.92
CA ALA A 294 -10.97 17.27 36.95
C ALA A 294 -11.89 17.10 38.17
N TYR A 295 -11.41 16.40 39.20
CA TYR A 295 -12.00 16.43 40.53
C TYR A 295 -11.61 17.77 41.19
N TYR A 296 -12.62 18.59 41.49
CA TYR A 296 -12.58 19.59 42.55
C TYR A 296 -13.86 19.43 43.37
#